data_AF-A0A6J4RX47-F1
#
_entry.id   AF-A0A6J4RX47-F1
#
_cell.length_a   1.000
_cell.length_b   1.000
_cell.length_c   1.000
_cell.angle_alpha   90.00
_cell.angle_beta   90.00
_cell.angle_gamma   90.00
#
_symmetry.space_group_name_H-M   'P 1'
#
loop_
_entity.id
_entity.type
_entity.pdbx_description
1 polymer ?
#
loop_
_entity_poly.entity_id
_entity_poly.type
_entity_poly.pdbx_seq_one_letter_code
_entity_poly.pdbx_strand_id
1 'polypeptide(L)'
;VPTRPSPHDLRAVGATVDLCERAGKPLIFVVNGATPKAKITYEAAVALSQHGTVAPVTLHHRTDFAASMIDGRTVMEVDPKGRSAREVIELWDYVADRLEKNFRRTVFSAPGMSSAAPIAAASRPAGGFGRRVVGQ
;
A
#
# COMPACT_ATOMS: atom_id res chain seq x y z
N VAL A 1 -3.01 1.91 7.42
CA VAL A 1 -2.29 2.59 8.51
C VAL A 1 -2.60 4.08 8.44
N PRO A 2 -3.50 4.60 9.28
CA PRO A 2 -3.71 6.04 9.41
C PRO A 2 -2.55 6.66 10.19
N THR A 3 -1.92 7.71 9.64
CA THR A 3 -0.77 8.38 10.25
C THR A 3 -0.98 9.88 10.22
N ARG A 4 -0.87 10.53 11.37
CA ARG A 4 -0.90 12.00 11.45
C ARG A 4 0.44 12.58 11.01
N PRO A 5 0.48 13.74 10.32
CA PRO A 5 1.73 14.39 9.94
C PRO A 5 2.41 15.02 11.17
N SER A 6 3.01 14.19 12.03
CA SER A 6 3.76 14.60 13.22
C SER A 6 5.07 13.81 13.38
N PRO A 7 6.11 14.38 14.02
CA PRO A 7 7.38 13.67 14.25
C PRO A 7 7.28 12.48 15.21
N HIS A 8 6.21 12.37 16.00
CA HIS A 8 5.96 11.20 16.84
C HIS A 8 5.40 10.05 15.99
N ASP A 9 4.36 10.35 15.22
CA ASP A 9 3.62 9.35 14.46
C ASP A 9 4.47 8.79 13.31
N LEU A 10 5.27 9.62 12.64
CA LEU A 10 6.23 9.18 11.61
C LEU A 10 7.31 8.23 12.16
N ARG A 11 7.75 8.40 13.42
CA ARG A 11 8.69 7.44 14.06
C ARG A 11 8.03 6.12 14.41
N ALA A 12 6.73 6.12 14.71
CA ALA A 12 5.97 4.92 15.06
C ALA A 12 5.58 4.04 13.85
N VAL A 13 5.64 4.60 12.63
CA VAL A 13 5.25 3.90 11.38
C VAL A 13 6.05 2.61 11.16
N GLY A 14 7.37 2.63 11.38
CA GLY A 14 8.25 1.48 11.09
C GLY A 14 7.76 0.17 11.72
N ALA A 15 7.49 0.18 13.03
CA ALA A 15 7.00 -1.00 13.75
C ALA A 15 5.63 -1.52 13.23
N THR A 16 4.82 -0.65 12.60
CA THR A 16 3.56 -1.06 11.97
C THR A 16 3.79 -1.67 10.59
N VAL A 17 4.78 -1.17 9.83
CA VAL A 17 5.21 -1.76 8.55
C VAL A 17 5.77 -3.15 8.77
N ASP A 18 6.71 -3.30 9.70
CA ASP A 18 7.32 -4.59 10.07
C ASP A 18 6.25 -5.64 10.43
N LEU A 19 5.18 -5.22 11.12
CA LEU A 19 4.05 -6.10 11.46
C LEU A 19 3.24 -6.51 10.23
N CYS A 20 2.95 -5.58 9.31
CA CYS A 20 2.25 -5.89 8.06
C CYS A 20 3.06 -6.81 7.14
N GLU A 21 4.37 -6.57 7.03
CA GLU A 21 5.31 -7.40 6.25
C GLU A 21 5.40 -8.81 6.81
N ARG A 22 5.62 -8.96 8.13
CA ARG A 22 5.65 -10.28 8.80
C ARG A 22 4.34 -11.04 8.71
N ALA A 23 3.20 -10.34 8.62
CA ALA A 23 1.88 -10.94 8.41
C ALA A 23 1.57 -11.24 6.93
N GLY A 24 2.45 -10.88 5.99
CA GLY A 24 2.24 -11.01 4.56
C GLY A 24 1.01 -10.24 4.05
N LYS A 25 0.66 -9.10 4.70
CA LYS A 25 -0.54 -8.32 4.37
C LYS A 25 -0.20 -7.04 3.60
N PRO A 26 -0.89 -6.75 2.48
CA PRO A 26 -0.69 -5.49 1.77
C PRO A 26 -1.14 -4.31 2.63
N LEU A 27 -0.29 -3.30 2.75
CA LEU A 27 -0.57 -2.09 3.52
C LEU A 27 -0.82 -0.86 2.64
N ILE A 28 -1.54 0.10 3.22
CA ILE A 28 -1.79 1.44 2.65
C ILE A 28 -1.57 2.45 3.77
N PHE A 29 -0.99 3.61 3.46
CA PHE A 29 -0.95 4.76 4.36
C PHE A 29 -2.09 5.73 4.07
N VAL A 30 -2.62 6.37 5.11
CA VAL A 30 -3.59 7.46 5.01
C VAL A 30 -3.09 8.61 5.86
N VAL A 31 -2.89 9.79 5.26
CA VAL A 31 -2.53 10.99 6.01
C VAL A 31 -3.77 11.47 6.76
N ASN A 32 -3.75 11.38 8.09
CA ASN A 32 -4.94 11.52 8.93
C ASN A 32 -4.83 12.66 9.95
N GLY A 33 -5.84 13.51 10.07
CA GLY A 33 -5.81 14.66 10.97
C GLY A 33 -4.76 15.70 10.57
N ALA A 34 -4.61 15.95 9.27
CA ALA A 34 -3.71 16.96 8.75
C ALA A 34 -4.24 18.38 8.97
N THR A 35 -3.36 19.32 9.32
CA THR A 35 -3.69 20.75 9.32
C THR A 35 -3.73 21.25 7.86
N PRO A 36 -4.82 21.89 7.40
CA PRO A 36 -4.90 22.42 6.04
C PRO A 36 -3.74 23.38 5.73
N LYS A 37 -3.15 23.23 4.53
CA LYS A 37 -2.01 24.03 4.04
C LYS A 37 -0.69 23.90 4.84
N ALA A 38 -0.57 23.01 5.82
CA ALA A 38 0.67 22.83 6.57
C ALA A 38 1.73 22.09 5.74
N LYS A 39 2.97 22.62 5.70
CA LYS A 39 4.10 22.03 4.95
C LYS A 39 4.41 20.59 5.37
N ILE A 40 4.33 20.31 6.67
CA ILE A 40 4.57 18.99 7.27
C ILE A 40 3.63 17.89 6.72
N THR A 41 2.44 18.24 6.22
CA THR A 41 1.52 17.29 5.58
C THR A 41 2.14 16.67 4.32
N TYR A 42 2.82 17.48 3.51
CA TYR A 42 3.51 17.01 2.30
C TYR A 42 4.78 16.24 2.64
N GLU A 43 5.55 16.71 3.62
CA GLU A 43 6.77 16.04 4.09
C GLU A 43 6.43 14.66 4.68
N ALA A 44 5.34 14.55 5.44
CA ALA A 44 4.83 13.28 5.95
C ALA A 44 4.39 12.34 4.82
N ALA A 45 3.66 12.84 3.81
CA ALA A 45 3.27 12.02 2.66
C ALA A 45 4.51 11.48 1.90
N VAL A 46 5.54 12.30 1.71
CA VAL A 46 6.82 11.87 1.10
C VAL A 46 7.52 10.82 1.97
N ALA A 47 7.64 11.04 3.28
CA ALA A 47 8.26 10.08 4.19
C ALA A 47 7.51 8.73 4.19
N LEU A 48 6.18 8.75 4.27
CA LEU A 48 5.35 7.55 4.20
C LEU A 48 5.49 6.80 2.88
N SER A 49 5.68 7.51 1.76
CA SER A 49 5.84 6.90 0.43
C SER A 49 7.10 6.04 0.29
N GLN A 50 8.12 6.28 1.13
CA GLN A 50 9.34 5.48 1.19
C GLN A 50 9.10 4.08 1.78
N HIS A 51 8.04 3.92 2.58
CA HIS A 51 7.68 2.68 3.26
C HIS A 51 6.47 1.96 2.66
N GLY A 52 5.76 2.57 1.70
CA GLY A 52 4.60 1.95 1.08
C GLY A 52 3.65 2.94 0.40
N THR A 53 2.60 2.42 -0.24
CA THR A 53 1.65 3.24 -0.98
C THR A 53 0.82 4.13 -0.04
N VAL A 54 0.88 5.44 -0.26
CA VAL A 54 0.00 6.43 0.38
C VAL A 54 -1.28 6.59 -0.45
N ALA A 55 -2.44 6.64 0.21
CA ALA A 55 -3.71 6.96 -0.44
C ALA A 55 -3.69 8.41 -0.98
N PRO A 56 -4.29 8.70 -2.14
CA PRO A 56 -4.30 10.03 -2.76
C PRO A 56 -5.25 11.02 -2.06
N VAL A 57 -5.68 10.73 -0.84
CA VAL A 57 -6.68 11.47 -0.06
C VAL A 57 -6.11 11.78 1.32
N THR A 58 -6.25 13.02 1.76
CA THR A 58 -5.80 13.48 3.09
C THR A 58 -7.02 13.82 3.93
N LEU A 59 -7.19 13.15 5.07
CA LEU A 59 -8.22 13.49 6.05
C LEU A 59 -7.73 14.67 6.88
N HIS A 60 -8.41 15.80 6.81
CA HIS A 60 -8.03 16.99 7.55
C HIS A 60 -8.55 16.95 8.99
N HIS A 61 -7.81 17.58 9.91
CA HIS A 61 -8.32 17.79 11.26
C HIS A 61 -9.41 18.86 11.24
N ARG A 62 -10.64 18.47 11.58
CA ARG A 62 -11.84 19.30 11.55
C ARG A 62 -12.73 18.95 12.74
N THR A 63 -13.51 19.92 13.21
CA THR A 63 -14.36 19.78 14.40
C THR A 63 -15.64 18.99 14.15
N ASP A 64 -16.09 18.86 12.90
CA ASP A 64 -17.26 18.07 12.51
C ASP A 64 -17.06 16.55 12.72
N PHE A 65 -15.85 16.03 12.50
CA PHE A 65 -15.48 14.66 12.90
C PHE A 65 -15.65 14.45 14.42
N ALA A 66 -15.36 15.45 15.24
CA ALA A 66 -15.56 15.36 16.70
C ALA A 66 -17.03 15.56 17.08
N ALA A 67 -17.74 16.47 16.42
CA ALA A 67 -19.14 16.76 16.67
C ALA A 67 -20.06 15.58 16.31
N SER A 68 -19.80 14.87 15.20
CA SER A 68 -20.60 13.71 14.81
C SER A 68 -20.47 12.55 15.81
N MET A 69 -19.31 12.41 16.47
CA MET A 69 -19.11 11.40 17.53
C MET A 69 -19.95 11.67 18.79
N ILE A 70 -20.46 12.89 19.01
CA ILE A 70 -21.23 13.22 20.22
C ILE A 70 -22.59 12.50 20.22
N ASP A 71 -23.25 12.42 19.06
CA ASP A 71 -24.57 11.78 18.89
C ASP A 71 -24.52 10.47 18.10
N GLY A 72 -23.32 9.92 17.88
CA GLY A 72 -23.11 8.60 17.27
C GLY A 72 -23.21 8.56 15.74
N ARG A 73 -23.15 9.72 15.07
CA ARG A 73 -23.23 9.84 13.61
C ARG A 73 -21.87 9.94 12.93
N THR A 74 -21.86 9.74 11.62
CA THR A 74 -20.73 10.04 10.73
C THR A 74 -20.82 11.46 10.19
N VAL A 75 -19.70 12.02 9.72
CA VAL A 75 -19.68 13.32 9.01
C VAL A 75 -20.53 13.31 7.73
N MET A 76 -20.76 12.14 7.13
CA MET A 76 -21.61 11.97 5.94
C MET A 76 -23.10 12.11 6.26
N GLU A 77 -23.52 11.83 7.51
CA GLU A 77 -24.90 12.01 7.98
C GLU A 77 -25.13 13.40 8.58
N VAL A 78 -24.08 14.07 9.07
CA VAL A 78 -24.15 15.43 9.62
C VAL A 78 -24.15 16.49 8.51
N ASP A 79 -23.22 16.42 7.57
CA ASP A 79 -23.17 17.28 6.38
C ASP A 79 -22.72 16.45 5.16
N PRO A 80 -23.66 15.83 4.41
CA PRO A 80 -23.34 15.04 3.23
C PRO A 80 -22.61 15.80 2.12
N LYS A 81 -22.69 17.14 2.11
CA LYS A 81 -22.04 18.01 1.11
C LYS A 81 -20.72 18.60 1.61
N GLY A 82 -20.42 18.41 2.89
CA GLY A 82 -19.24 18.93 3.58
C GLY A 82 -17.94 18.36 3.07
N ARG A 83 -16.83 19.04 3.38
CA ARG A 83 -15.49 18.60 2.94
C ARG A 83 -15.09 17.27 3.59
N SER A 84 -15.47 17.05 4.84
CA SER A 84 -15.19 15.83 5.61
C SER A 84 -15.91 14.62 5.03
N ALA A 85 -17.17 14.78 4.62
CA ALA A 85 -17.91 13.73 3.92
C ALA A 85 -17.21 13.35 2.61
N ARG A 86 -16.79 14.34 1.79
CA ARG A 86 -16.03 14.09 0.54
C ARG A 86 -14.71 13.38 0.81
N GLU A 87 -13.93 13.86 1.79
CA GLU A 87 -12.65 13.25 2.19
C GLU A 87 -12.81 11.77 2.61
N VAL A 88 -13.94 11.41 3.25
CA VAL A 88 -14.25 10.01 3.60
C VAL A 88 -14.72 9.20 2.38
N ILE A 89 -15.57 9.76 1.52
CA ILE A 89 -16.07 9.11 0.30
C ILE A 89 -14.90 8.81 -0.66
N GLU A 90 -14.06 9.80 -0.97
CA GLU A 90 -12.90 9.64 -1.86
C GLU A 90 -11.91 8.59 -1.34
N LEU A 91 -11.71 8.54 0.00
CA LEU A 91 -10.88 7.51 0.63
C LEU A 91 -11.52 6.13 0.52
N TRP A 92 -12.84 6.02 0.71
CA TRP A 92 -13.56 4.76 0.57
C TRP A 92 -13.50 4.24 -0.86
N ASP A 93 -13.76 5.08 -1.87
CA ASP A 93 -13.72 4.71 -3.28
C ASP A 93 -12.33 4.16 -3.67
N TYR A 94 -11.25 4.83 -3.23
CA TYR A 94 -9.88 4.36 -3.42
C TYR A 94 -9.62 3.00 -2.75
N VAL A 95 -10.12 2.79 -1.53
CA VAL A 95 -9.95 1.53 -0.79
C VAL A 95 -10.77 0.40 -1.44
N ALA A 96 -12.01 0.66 -1.84
CA ALA A 96 -12.90 -0.30 -2.47
C ALA A 96 -12.36 -0.79 -3.83
N ASP A 97 -11.94 0.13 -4.71
CA ASP A 97 -11.27 -0.20 -5.98
C ASP A 97 -10.01 -1.05 -5.77
N ARG A 98 -9.19 -0.70 -4.77
CA ARG A 98 -7.97 -1.45 -4.44
C ARG A 98 -8.28 -2.83 -3.85
N LEU A 99 -9.33 -2.95 -3.04
CA LEU A 99 -9.81 -4.24 -2.53
C LEU A 99 -10.34 -5.13 -3.66
N GLU A 100 -11.11 -4.59 -4.61
CA GLU A 100 -11.60 -5.36 -5.76
C GLU A 100 -10.46 -5.84 -6.66
N LYS A 101 -9.50 -4.95 -6.98
CA LYS A 101 -8.30 -5.29 -7.75
C LYS A 101 -7.44 -6.36 -7.05
N ASN A 102 -7.28 -6.26 -5.74
CA ASN A 102 -6.57 -7.26 -4.94
C ASN A 102 -7.33 -8.59 -4.90
N PHE A 103 -8.65 -8.57 -4.69
CA PHE A 103 -9.49 -9.77 -4.68
C PHE A 103 -9.40 -10.51 -6.02
N ARG A 104 -9.57 -9.81 -7.15
CA ARG A 104 -9.38 -10.37 -8.49
C ARG A 104 -7.98 -10.98 -8.64
N ARG A 105 -6.92 -10.28 -8.23
CA ARG A 105 -5.55 -10.83 -8.26
C ARG A 105 -5.40 -12.09 -7.41
N THR A 106 -5.94 -12.13 -6.21
CA THR A 106 -5.87 -13.30 -5.32
C THR A 106 -6.62 -14.51 -5.88
N VAL A 107 -7.82 -14.29 -6.44
CA VAL A 107 -8.64 -15.36 -7.03
C VAL A 107 -7.98 -15.93 -8.29
N PHE A 108 -7.48 -15.08 -9.20
CA PHE A 108 -6.86 -15.54 -10.46
C PHE A 108 -5.38 -15.95 -10.33
N SER A 109 -4.73 -15.64 -9.20
CA SER A 109 -3.34 -16.08 -8.89
C SER A 109 -3.29 -17.22 -7.87
N ALA A 110 -4.41 -17.89 -7.60
CA ALA A 110 -4.45 -19.04 -6.69
C ALA A 110 -3.49 -20.15 -7.19
N PRO A 111 -2.61 -20.71 -6.32
CA PRO A 111 -1.64 -21.71 -6.73
C PRO A 111 -2.35 -23.02 -7.09
N GLY A 112 -2.57 -23.21 -8.40
CA GLY A 112 -3.32 -24.35 -8.94
C GLY A 112 -3.61 -24.25 -10.44
N MET A 113 -3.67 -23.04 -11.02
CA MET A 113 -3.78 -22.85 -12.46
C MET A 113 -2.44 -22.37 -13.05
N SER A 114 -1.80 -23.27 -13.77
CA SER A 114 -0.44 -23.16 -14.31
C SER A 114 -0.29 -22.11 -15.41
N SER A 115 0.71 -21.23 -15.26
CA SER A 115 1.60 -20.87 -16.37
C SER A 115 2.89 -21.68 -16.20
N ALA A 116 3.07 -22.71 -17.03
CA ALA A 116 4.26 -23.54 -16.98
C ALA A 116 5.50 -22.69 -17.33
N ALA A 117 6.45 -22.58 -16.40
CA ALA A 117 7.75 -22.01 -16.70
C ALA A 117 8.46 -22.91 -17.72
N PRO A 118 9.05 -22.36 -18.80
CA PRO A 118 9.89 -23.16 -19.69
C PRO A 118 11.08 -23.69 -18.87
N ILE A 119 11.24 -25.01 -18.85
CA ILE A 119 12.26 -25.69 -18.06
C ILE A 119 13.64 -25.23 -18.55
N ALA A 120 14.39 -24.53 -17.70
CA ALA A 120 15.75 -24.11 -18.02
C ALA A 120 16.64 -25.34 -18.23
N ALA A 121 17.16 -25.49 -19.45
CA ALA A 121 18.02 -26.62 -19.81
C ALA A 121 19.41 -26.46 -19.17
N ALA A 122 19.60 -27.05 -17.99
CA ALA A 122 20.89 -27.06 -17.29
C ALA A 122 21.88 -28.03 -17.97
N SER A 123 22.94 -27.43 -18.56
CA SER A 123 24.31 -27.94 -18.68
C SER A 123 24.54 -29.46 -18.89
N ARG A 124 25.00 -29.84 -20.08
CA ARG A 124 25.79 -31.08 -20.30
C ARG A 124 27.29 -30.75 -20.37
N PRO A 125 28.15 -31.31 -19.49
CA PRO A 125 29.60 -31.18 -19.62
C PRO A 125 30.12 -32.21 -20.64
N ALA A 126 30.64 -31.72 -21.79
CA ALA A 126 31.23 -32.57 -22.82
C ALA A 126 32.72 -32.85 -22.52
N GLY A 127 33.00 -33.83 -21.66
CA GLY A 127 34.35 -34.39 -21.50
C GLY A 127 34.63 -35.45 -22.55
N GLY A 128 35.42 -35.12 -23.58
CA GLY A 128 35.80 -36.03 -24.66
C GLY A 128 37.31 -36.30 -24.69
N PHE A 129 37.72 -37.56 -24.53
CA PHE A 129 39.13 -37.96 -24.41
C PHE A 129 39.73 -38.36 -25.77
N GLY A 130 40.78 -37.64 -26.20
CA GLY A 130 41.85 -38.15 -27.08
C GLY A 130 41.63 -38.20 -28.61
N ARG A 131 42.48 -37.47 -29.35
CA ARG A 131 43.43 -38.03 -30.34
C ARG A 131 44.58 -37.04 -30.64
N ARG A 132 45.79 -37.54 -30.86
CA ARG A 132 47.02 -36.79 -31.17
C ARG A 132 47.31 -36.77 -32.68
N VAL A 133 47.84 -35.63 -33.19
CA VAL A 133 48.79 -35.45 -34.35
C VAL A 133 48.30 -36.02 -35.72
N VAL A 134 48.21 -35.27 -36.84
CA VAL A 134 49.21 -34.72 -37.81
C VAL A 134 48.48 -33.61 -38.63
N GLY A 135 49.06 -32.60 -39.30
CA GLY A 135 50.46 -32.12 -39.37
C GLY A 135 50.92 -31.75 -40.80
N GLN A 136 51.00 -30.44 -41.12
CA GLN A 136 51.07 -29.79 -42.45
C GLN A 136 49.77 -29.77 -43.25
#